data_AF-X1DN33-F1
#
_entry.id   AF-X1DN33-F1
#
_cell.length_a   1.000
_cell.length_b   1.000
_cell.length_c   1.000
_cell.angle_alpha   90.00
_cell.angle_beta   90.00
_cell.angle_gamma   90.00
#
_symmetry.space_group_name_H-M   'P 1'
#
loop_
_entity.id
_entity.type
_entity.pdbx_description
1 polymer ?
#
loop_
_entity_poly.entity_id
_entity_poly.type
_entity_poly.pdbx_seq_one_letter_code
_entity_poly.pdbx_strand_id
1 'polypeptide(L)'
;MFDGFDWYRGRGSFLIAEPEKALIDSLYLSARKKKQFRYFPELFFPESFSFKKAKEWAGKIPDPRIRSYVKKKLTGIVENFYIRNKFD
;
A
#
# COMPACT_ATOMS: atom_id res chain seq x y z
N MET A 1 -10.36 -1.42 -9.60
CA MET A 1 -10.14 -2.87 -9.54
C MET A 1 -10.65 -3.37 -8.19
N PHE A 2 -11.48 -4.41 -8.17
CA PHE A 2 -12.07 -4.98 -6.96
C PHE A 2 -11.58 -6.43 -6.81
N ASP A 3 -10.39 -6.58 -6.24
CA ASP A 3 -9.63 -7.83 -6.03
C ASP A 3 -8.68 -7.58 -4.82
N GLY A 4 -7.98 -8.57 -4.26
CA GLY A 4 -7.06 -8.38 -3.12
C GLY A 4 -7.78 -8.15 -1.80
N PHE A 5 -8.86 -8.89 -1.59
CA PHE A 5 -9.62 -8.89 -0.36
C PHE A 5 -9.70 -10.31 0.19
N ASP A 6 -9.69 -10.41 1.51
CA ASP A 6 -9.86 -11.66 2.24
C ASP A 6 -11.07 -11.57 3.17
N TRP A 7 -11.61 -12.73 3.55
CA TRP A 7 -12.62 -12.77 4.60
C TRP A 7 -12.02 -12.37 5.95
N TYR A 8 -12.67 -11.41 6.61
CA TYR A 8 -12.29 -11.03 7.96
C TYR A 8 -12.46 -12.20 8.93
N ARG A 9 -11.38 -12.62 9.58
CA ARG A 9 -11.34 -13.80 10.47
C ARG A 9 -11.76 -13.52 11.92
N GLY A 10 -12.26 -12.32 12.22
CA GLY A 10 -12.77 -11.93 13.53
C GLY A 10 -14.28 -12.14 13.67
N ARG A 11 -14.96 -11.24 14.42
CA ARG A 11 -16.43 -11.23 14.49
C ARG A 11 -17.02 -10.44 13.32
N GLY A 12 -17.81 -11.09 12.48
CA GLY A 12 -18.52 -10.49 11.34
C GLY A 12 -18.24 -11.21 10.02
N SER A 13 -19.02 -10.89 8.98
CA SER A 13 -18.90 -11.49 7.65
C SER A 13 -18.77 -10.40 6.59
N PHE A 14 -17.54 -9.92 6.38
CA PHE A 14 -17.23 -8.95 5.34
C PHE A 14 -15.83 -9.18 4.78
N LEU A 15 -15.62 -8.68 3.57
CA LEU A 15 -14.33 -8.68 2.88
C LEU A 15 -13.48 -7.50 3.37
N ILE A 16 -12.23 -7.77 3.73
CA ILE A 16 -11.25 -6.77 4.12
C ILE A 16 -10.11 -6.75 3.11
N ALA A 17 -9.64 -5.55 2.74
CA ALA A 17 -8.50 -5.43 1.84
C ALA A 17 -7.25 -6.02 2.50
N GLU A 18 -6.49 -6.79 1.74
CA GLU A 18 -5.18 -7.26 2.18
C GLU A 18 -4.26 -6.07 2.49
N PRO A 19 -3.30 -6.19 3.44
CA PRO A 19 -2.42 -5.09 3.83
C PRO A 19 -1.73 -4.41 2.65
N GLU A 20 -1.24 -5.19 1.67
CA GLU A 20 -0.57 -4.67 0.48
C GLU A 20 -1.49 -3.84 -0.39
N LYS A 21 -2.73 -4.31 -0.58
CA LYS A 21 -3.73 -3.57 -1.33
C LYS A 21 -4.14 -2.30 -0.58
N ALA A 22 -4.36 -2.38 0.73
CA ALA A 22 -4.73 -1.24 1.55
C ALA A 22 -3.68 -0.11 1.49
N LEU A 23 -2.39 -0.47 1.45
CA LEU A 23 -1.31 0.49 1.22
C LEU A 23 -1.46 1.19 -0.14
N ILE A 24 -1.64 0.42 -1.22
CA ILE A 24 -1.78 0.97 -2.57
C ILE A 24 -3.03 1.85 -2.72
N ASP A 25 -4.16 1.45 -2.14
CA ASP A 25 -5.38 2.24 -2.13
C ASP A 25 -5.15 3.59 -1.43
N SER A 26 -4.42 3.58 -0.32
CA SER A 26 -4.10 4.82 0.41
C SER A 26 -3.18 5.74 -0.41
N LEU A 27 -2.15 5.18 -1.06
CA LEU A 27 -1.27 5.93 -1.95
C LEU A 27 -2.03 6.48 -3.17
N TYR A 28 -2.96 5.72 -3.73
CA TYR A 28 -3.83 6.16 -4.81
C TYR A 28 -4.69 7.37 -4.39
N LEU A 29 -5.27 7.33 -3.18
CA LEU A 29 -6.04 8.45 -2.64
C LEU A 29 -5.18 9.69 -2.45
N SER A 30 -3.90 9.52 -2.07
CA SER A 30 -2.95 10.63 -1.94
C SER A 30 -2.64 11.34 -3.27
N ALA A 31 -2.81 10.64 -4.40
CA ALA A 31 -2.68 11.22 -5.73
C ALA A 31 -3.92 12.02 -6.18
N ARG A 32 -5.12 11.72 -5.66
CA ARG A 32 -6.39 12.26 -6.19
C ARG A 32 -7.22 13.10 -5.22
N LYS A 33 -7.40 12.67 -3.97
CA LYS A 33 -8.38 13.25 -3.04
C LYS A 33 -7.75 14.25 -2.09
N LYS A 34 -7.53 15.49 -2.54
CA LYS A 34 -6.96 16.59 -1.73
C LYS A 34 -5.68 16.23 -0.97
N LYS A 35 -4.90 15.26 -1.48
CA LYS A 35 -3.70 14.73 -0.82
C LYS A 35 -3.99 14.10 0.56
N GLN A 36 -5.13 13.45 0.76
CA GLN A 36 -5.34 12.56 1.92
C GLN A 36 -4.26 11.47 1.94
N PHE A 37 -3.81 11.03 3.11
CA PHE A 37 -2.73 10.03 3.22
C PHE A 37 -1.40 10.45 2.54
N ARG A 38 -1.12 11.76 2.45
CA ARG A 38 0.14 12.28 1.87
C ARG A 38 1.37 11.88 2.68
N TYR A 39 1.18 11.71 3.98
CA TYR A 39 2.20 11.39 4.96
C TYR A 39 1.70 10.27 5.86
N PHE A 40 2.55 9.28 6.09
CA PHE A 40 2.36 8.23 7.07
C PHE A 40 3.50 8.35 8.08
N PRO A 41 3.22 8.82 9.31
CA PRO A 41 4.26 9.04 10.32
C PRO A 41 4.97 7.73 10.67
N GLU A 42 4.20 6.66 10.90
CA GLU A 42 4.73 5.38 11.36
C GLU A 42 4.01 4.25 10.61
N LEU A 43 4.72 3.58 9.71
CA LEU A 43 4.26 2.35 9.09
C LEU A 43 4.93 1.16 9.78
N PHE A 44 4.10 0.25 10.27
CA PHE A 44 4.49 -1.08 10.71
C PHE A 44 4.18 -2.07 9.59
N PHE A 45 5.17 -2.87 9.21
CA PHE A 45 5.02 -3.93 8.22
C PHE A 45 5.25 -5.27 8.91
N PRO A 46 4.23 -6.13 9.04
CA PRO A 46 4.42 -7.47 9.56
C PRO A 46 5.29 -8.30 8.61
N GLU A 47 5.90 -9.38 9.10
CA GLU A 47 6.73 -10.29 8.28
C GLU A 47 5.96 -10.87 7.07
N SER A 48 4.65 -11.03 7.22
CA SER A 48 3.76 -11.50 6.15
C SER A 48 3.52 -10.47 5.05
N PHE A 49 3.88 -9.19 5.25
CA PHE A 49 3.68 -8.13 4.28
C PHE A 49 4.66 -8.27 3.11
N SER A 50 4.12 -8.36 1.89
CA SER A 50 4.91 -8.51 0.67
C SER A 50 4.98 -7.22 -0.16
N PHE A 51 6.13 -6.55 -0.13
CA PHE A 51 6.39 -5.43 -1.04
C PHE A 51 6.33 -5.82 -2.52
N LYS A 52 6.58 -7.09 -2.85
CA LYS A 52 6.40 -7.61 -4.21
C LYS A 52 4.93 -7.55 -4.62
N LYS A 53 4.02 -8.06 -3.78
CA LYS A 53 2.57 -8.04 -4.02
C LYS A 53 2.03 -6.60 -4.05
N ALA A 54 2.55 -5.71 -3.20
CA ALA A 54 2.21 -4.27 -3.28
C ALA A 54 2.63 -3.63 -4.63
N LYS A 55 3.80 -3.99 -5.17
CA LYS A 55 4.24 -3.52 -6.51
C LYS A 55 3.33 -4.05 -7.62
N GLU A 56 2.87 -5.29 -7.52
CA GLU A 56 1.89 -5.87 -8.46
C GLU A 56 0.58 -5.07 -8.43
N TRP A 57 0.04 -4.78 -7.25
CA TRP A 57 -1.13 -3.91 -7.09
C TRP A 57 -0.95 -2.54 -7.71
N ALA A 58 0.19 -1.88 -7.45
CA ALA A 58 0.51 -0.61 -8.07
C ALA A 58 0.56 -0.72 -9.61
N GLY A 59 1.05 -1.84 -10.15
CA GLY A 59 1.10 -2.12 -11.58
C GLY A 59 -0.27 -2.17 -12.27
N LYS A 60 -1.32 -2.57 -11.54
CA LYS A 60 -2.70 -2.71 -12.05
C LYS A 60 -3.46 -1.37 -12.14
N ILE A 61 -2.92 -0.25 -11.66
CA ILE A 61 -3.57 1.07 -11.75
C ILE A 61 -3.66 1.51 -13.21
N PRO A 62 -4.85 1.74 -13.80
CA PRO A 62 -4.97 1.99 -15.24
C PRO A 62 -4.31 3.32 -15.66
N ASP A 63 -4.55 4.40 -14.92
CA ASP A 63 -3.98 5.72 -15.23
C ASP A 63 -2.45 5.71 -15.06
N PRO A 64 -1.67 5.99 -16.11
CA PRO A 64 -0.20 5.91 -16.07
C PRO A 64 0.45 6.98 -15.18
N ARG A 65 -0.17 8.17 -15.05
CA ARG A 65 0.36 9.25 -14.20
C ARG A 65 0.19 8.89 -12.72
N ILE A 66 -0.99 8.40 -12.36
CA ILE A 66 -1.26 7.92 -11.00
C ILE A 66 -0.40 6.71 -10.68
N ARG A 67 -0.29 5.76 -11.62
CA ARG A 67 0.58 4.58 -11.48
C ARG A 67 2.03 4.97 -11.19
N SER A 68 2.57 5.92 -11.95
CA SER A 68 3.94 6.43 -11.75
C SER A 68 4.10 7.08 -10.37
N TYR A 69 3.15 7.94 -9.98
CA TYR A 69 3.14 8.58 -8.66
C TYR A 69 3.13 7.55 -7.51
N VAL A 70 2.22 6.58 -7.57
CA VAL A 70 2.09 5.53 -6.55
C VAL A 70 3.35 4.68 -6.48
N LYS A 71 3.91 4.26 -7.62
CA LYS A 71 5.18 3.52 -7.66
C LYS A 71 6.32 4.30 -7.01
N LYS A 72 6.46 5.60 -7.33
CA LYS A 72 7.50 6.45 -6.73
C LYS A 72 7.35 6.55 -5.20
N LYS A 73 6.12 6.73 -4.71
CA LYS A 73 5.84 6.75 -3.27
C LYS A 73 6.14 5.41 -2.59
N LEU A 74 5.75 4.31 -3.21
CA LEU A 74 6.02 2.96 -2.71
C LEU A 74 7.53 2.70 -2.62
N THR A 75 8.31 3.09 -3.63
CA THR A 75 9.78 2.98 -3.59
C THR A 75 10.38 3.70 -2.39
N GLY A 76 9.98 4.95 -2.14
CA GLY A 76 10.48 5.70 -0.98
C GLY A 76 10.09 5.07 0.37
N ILE A 77 8.92 4.45 0.46
CA ILE A 77 8.51 3.69 1.67
C ILE A 77 9.41 2.46 1.86
N VAL A 78 9.68 1.71 0.80
CA VAL A 78 10.53 0.52 0.82
C VAL A 78 11.97 0.88 1.23
N GLU A 79 12.53 1.93 0.64
CA GLU A 79 13.87 2.43 0.98
C GLU A 79 13.96 2.83 2.45
N ASN A 80 12.99 3.63 2.95
CA ASN A 80 12.94 4.03 4.36
C ASN A 80 12.81 2.83 5.30
N PHE A 81 12.01 1.82 4.93
CA PHE A 81 11.88 0.59 5.73
C PHE A 81 13.23 -0.13 5.86
N TYR A 82 13.95 -0.34 4.76
CA TYR A 82 15.26 -1.00 4.82
C TYR A 82 16.31 -0.16 5.55
N ILE A 83 16.27 1.17 5.41
CA ILE A 83 17.16 2.06 6.17
C ILE A 83 16.90 1.90 7.67
N ARG A 84 15.64 1.99 8.12
CA ARG A 84 15.31 1.88 9.56
C ARG A 84 15.77 0.55 10.14
N ASN A 85 15.42 -0.57 9.50
CA ASN A 85 15.78 -1.92 9.97
C ASN A 85 17.27 -2.26 9.81
N LYS A 86 18.09 -1.39 9.20
CA LYS A 86 19.56 -1.57 9.15
C LYS A 86 20.25 -1.04 10.41
N PHE A 87 19.57 -0.17 11.16
CA PHE A 87 20.11 0.49 12.35
C PHE A 87 19.40 0.06 13.65
N ASP A 88 18.41 -0.82 13.55
CA ASP A 88 17.78 -1.55 14.66
C ASP A 88 18.51 -2.89 14.87
#